data_AF-A0A2W4Z9Y2-F1
#
_entry.id   AF-A0A2W4Z9Y2-F1
#
_cell.length_a   1.000
_cell.length_b   1.000
_cell.length_c   1.000
_cell.angle_alpha   90.00
_cell.angle_beta   90.00
_cell.angle_gamma   90.00
#
_symmetry.space_group_name_H-M   'P 1'
#
loop_
_entity.id
_entity.type
_entity.pdbx_description
1 polymer ?
#
loop_
_entity_poly.entity_id
_entity_poly.type
_entity_poly.pdbx_seq_one_letter_code
_entity_poly.pdbx_strand_id
1 'polypeptide(L)'
;MEARLRYWSKDEISSVFKAAEQADPQFKIYMLWAFYSAMRRSEILNIEWKDVITLPDGGIKIHIPISKSDKSRQIPCNKQMIDLLQSLKVSAGKEQNKIFRFSPKTIQRRIDEVRKICGVPDIRLHDLRTLNITSSLISGVDPKTLTGITGHADLQMIQKHYSVVVNEELVKASDRSGNYIESILT
;
A
#
# COMPACT_ATOMS: atom_id res chain seq x y z
N MET A 1 -20.46 -8.14 12.89
CA MET A 1 -19.92 -6.78 13.00
C MET A 1 -19.16 -6.50 11.71
N GLU A 2 -19.81 -5.88 10.72
CA GLU A 2 -19.21 -5.64 9.41
C GLU A 2 -18.03 -4.68 9.55
N ALA A 3 -16.84 -5.11 9.12
CA ALA A 3 -15.69 -4.24 9.03
C ALA A 3 -16.00 -3.15 8.00
N ARG A 4 -16.33 -1.95 8.49
CA ARG A 4 -16.50 -0.74 7.69
C ARG A 4 -15.25 -0.57 6.82
N LEU A 5 -15.44 -0.60 5.51
CA LEU A 5 -14.41 -0.26 4.54
C LEU A 5 -14.10 1.24 4.71
N ARG A 6 -13.07 1.56 5.49
CA ARG A 6 -12.61 2.94 5.65
C ARG A 6 -11.59 3.24 4.56
N TYR A 7 -11.87 4.28 3.80
CA TYR A 7 -10.93 4.87 2.87
C TYR A 7 -10.42 6.17 3.46
N TRP A 8 -9.13 6.43 3.31
CA TRP A 8 -8.57 7.74 3.65
C TRP A 8 -8.91 8.69 2.52
N SER A 9 -9.53 9.82 2.83
CA SER A 9 -9.68 10.94 1.90
C SER A 9 -8.31 11.47 1.46
N LYS A 10 -8.26 12.21 0.35
CA LYS A 10 -7.03 12.84 -0.13
C LYS A 10 -6.39 13.74 0.94
N ASP A 11 -7.22 14.46 1.70
CA ASP A 11 -6.78 15.35 2.76
C ASP A 11 -6.23 14.57 3.97
N GLU A 12 -6.89 13.47 4.36
CA GLU A 12 -6.37 12.57 5.39
C GLU A 12 -5.03 11.98 4.97
N ILE A 13 -4.89 11.46 3.73
CA ILE A 13 -3.62 10.93 3.23
C ILE A 13 -2.52 11.99 3.34
N SER A 14 -2.77 13.20 2.85
CA SER A 14 -1.81 14.31 2.91
C SER A 14 -1.42 14.64 4.35
N SER A 15 -2.40 14.80 5.24
CA SER A 15 -2.20 15.11 6.65
C SER A 15 -1.40 14.04 7.37
N VAL A 16 -1.68 12.76 7.10
CA VAL A 16 -1.00 11.61 7.70
C VAL A 16 0.46 11.53 7.28
N PHE A 17 0.76 11.67 6.00
CA PHE A 17 2.14 11.60 5.53
C PHE A 17 2.96 12.82 5.98
N LYS A 18 2.35 14.01 6.10
CA LYS A 18 2.99 15.19 6.71
C LYS A 18 3.27 14.96 8.20
N ALA A 19 2.31 14.44 8.95
CA ALA A 19 2.49 14.10 10.36
C ALA A 19 3.55 13.01 10.57
N ALA A 20 3.61 12.01 9.68
CA ALA A 20 4.66 10.99 9.69
C ALA A 20 6.05 11.58 9.44
N GLU A 21 6.17 12.52 8.51
CA GLU A 21 7.43 13.26 8.27
C GLU A 21 7.90 14.03 9.49
N GLN A 22 6.97 14.75 10.13
CA GLN A 22 7.24 15.55 11.32
C GLN A 22 7.65 14.67 12.50
N ALA A 23 7.02 13.50 12.66
CA ALA A 23 7.32 12.59 13.75
C ALA A 23 8.67 11.87 13.57
N ASP A 24 8.91 11.33 12.36
CA ASP A 24 10.08 10.52 12.04
C ASP A 24 10.19 10.33 10.51
N PRO A 25 11.12 11.01 9.81
CA PRO A 25 11.28 10.87 8.36
C PRO A 25 11.51 9.43 7.89
N GLN A 26 12.18 8.58 8.68
CA GLN A 26 12.34 7.16 8.34
C GLN A 26 11.03 6.39 8.45
N PHE A 27 10.16 6.79 9.38
CA PHE A 27 8.82 6.21 9.50
C PHE A 27 7.92 6.59 8.32
N LYS A 28 8.02 7.83 7.81
CA LYS A 28 7.37 8.20 6.54
C LYS A 28 7.82 7.30 5.39
N ILE A 29 9.12 7.07 5.24
CA ILE A 29 9.66 6.17 4.21
C ILE A 29 9.12 4.75 4.37
N TYR A 30 9.05 4.24 5.62
CA TYR A 30 8.42 2.96 5.93
C TYR A 30 6.94 2.91 5.54
N MET A 31 6.15 3.96 5.81
CA MET A 31 4.74 4.03 5.42
C MET A 31 4.55 4.08 3.91
N LEU A 32 5.37 4.85 3.20
CA LEU A 32 5.36 4.89 1.74
C LEU A 32 5.70 3.52 1.15
N TRP A 33 6.70 2.83 1.70
CA TRP A 33 7.03 1.47 1.31
C TRP A 33 5.86 0.51 1.55
N ALA A 34 5.23 0.56 2.73
CA ALA A 34 4.08 -0.28 3.05
C ALA A 34 2.91 -0.05 2.11
N PHE A 35 2.69 1.20 1.69
CA PHE A 35 1.71 1.55 0.67
C PHE A 35 2.10 1.00 -0.70
N TYR A 36 3.26 1.34 -1.28
CA TYR A 36 3.60 0.97 -2.65
C TYR A 36 3.78 -0.54 -2.84
N SER A 37 4.40 -1.22 -1.87
CA SER A 37 4.70 -2.65 -1.97
C SER A 37 3.49 -3.54 -1.69
N ALA A 38 2.46 -3.01 -1.03
CA ALA A 38 1.38 -3.80 -0.45
C ALA A 38 1.90 -5.08 0.22
N MET A 39 2.96 -4.96 1.03
CA MET A 39 3.49 -6.08 1.81
C MET A 39 2.80 -6.16 3.17
N ARG A 40 2.79 -7.35 3.78
CA ARG A 40 2.36 -7.49 5.18
C ARG A 40 3.42 -6.87 6.08
N ARG A 41 3.00 -6.30 7.22
CA ARG A 41 3.91 -5.69 8.20
C ARG A 41 5.10 -6.60 8.55
N SER A 42 4.85 -7.89 8.79
CA SER A 42 5.90 -8.86 9.12
C SER A 42 6.88 -9.13 7.98
N GLU A 43 6.43 -9.03 6.73
CA GLU A 43 7.29 -9.17 5.55
C GLU A 43 8.19 -7.94 5.43
N ILE A 44 7.65 -6.73 5.60
CA ILE A 44 8.43 -5.48 5.55
C ILE A 44 9.48 -5.44 6.67
N LEU A 45 9.17 -5.98 7.85
CA LEU A 45 10.10 -6.00 8.98
C LEU A 45 11.22 -7.04 8.87
N ASN A 46 11.08 -8.00 7.95
CA ASN A 46 12.04 -9.09 7.78
C ASN A 46 12.76 -9.05 6.44
N ILE A 47 12.39 -8.14 5.54
CA ILE A 47 13.07 -7.94 4.27
C ILE A 47 14.53 -7.46 4.47
N GLU A 48 15.43 -8.11 3.76
CA GLU A 48 16.85 -7.82 3.73
C GLU A 48 17.29 -7.33 2.35
N TRP A 49 18.45 -6.66 2.29
CA TRP A 49 19.00 -6.19 1.01
C TRP A 49 19.29 -7.32 0.03
N LYS A 50 19.57 -8.55 0.53
CA LYS A 50 19.74 -9.75 -0.30
C LYS A 50 18.46 -10.18 -1.02
N ASP A 51 17.29 -9.76 -0.51
CA ASP A 51 15.98 -10.07 -1.09
C ASP A 51 15.62 -9.10 -2.23
N VAL A 52 16.42 -8.04 -2.43
CA VAL A 52 16.28 -7.09 -3.54
C VAL A 52 17.02 -7.66 -4.75
N ILE A 53 16.27 -8.09 -5.77
CA ILE A 53 16.80 -8.73 -6.96
C ILE A 53 16.73 -7.78 -8.14
N THR A 54 17.87 -7.53 -8.78
CA THR A 54 17.95 -6.83 -10.07
C THR A 54 17.79 -7.84 -11.20
N LEU A 55 16.87 -7.56 -12.11
CA LEU A 55 16.59 -8.36 -13.29
C LEU A 55 17.51 -7.98 -14.47
N PRO A 56 17.64 -8.87 -15.48
CA PRO A 56 18.46 -8.58 -16.67
C PRO A 56 18.02 -7.35 -17.46
N ASP A 57 16.73 -7.00 -17.41
CA ASP A 57 16.15 -5.82 -18.07
C ASP A 57 16.31 -4.52 -17.25
N GLY A 58 17.01 -4.58 -16.11
CA GLY A 58 17.18 -3.45 -15.19
C GLY A 58 16.01 -3.26 -14.22
N GLY A 59 14.95 -4.06 -14.31
CA GLY A 59 13.86 -4.06 -13.34
C GLY A 59 14.33 -4.52 -11.96
N ILE A 60 13.66 -4.06 -10.91
CA ILE A 60 13.92 -4.51 -9.52
C ILE A 60 12.69 -5.26 -9.00
N LYS A 61 12.92 -6.39 -8.32
CA LYS A 61 11.90 -7.18 -7.63
C LYS A 61 12.32 -7.44 -6.20
N ILE A 62 11.33 -7.56 -5.32
CA ILE A 62 11.51 -8.05 -3.96
C ILE A 62 11.10 -9.53 -3.91
N HIS A 63 12.03 -10.37 -3.49
CA HIS A 63 11.73 -11.76 -3.17
C HIS A 63 11.17 -11.87 -1.76
N ILE A 64 9.95 -12.39 -1.63
CA ILE A 64 9.38 -12.73 -0.33
C ILE A 64 9.55 -14.23 -0.11
N PRO A 65 10.43 -14.65 0.82
CA PRO A 65 10.62 -16.06 1.13
C PRO A 65 9.34 -16.64 1.75
N ILE A 66 9.24 -17.98 1.72
CA ILE A 66 8.06 -18.74 2.17
C ILE A 66 7.61 -18.23 3.54
N SER A 67 6.42 -17.64 3.58
CA SER A 67 5.74 -17.32 4.84
C SER A 67 4.94 -18.54 5.27
N LYS A 68 4.68 -18.70 6.58
CA LYS A 68 3.96 -19.83 7.19
C LYS A 68 2.57 -20.16 6.61
N SER A 69 2.07 -19.43 5.60
CA SER A 69 0.76 -19.67 4.99
C SER A 69 0.71 -19.72 3.47
N ASP A 70 1.76 -19.42 2.69
CA ASP A 70 1.69 -19.61 1.24
C ASP A 70 3.04 -19.41 0.52
N LYS A 71 3.09 -19.93 -0.71
CA LYS A 71 4.18 -19.94 -1.70
C LYS A 71 5.02 -18.65 -1.74
N SER A 72 6.32 -18.80 -2.02
CA SER A 72 7.19 -17.66 -2.30
C SER A 72 6.61 -16.80 -3.43
N ARG A 73 6.73 -15.48 -3.30
CA ARG A 73 6.23 -14.55 -4.32
C ARG A 73 7.25 -13.44 -4.59
N GLN A 74 7.05 -12.77 -5.72
CA GLN A 74 7.90 -11.68 -6.18
C GLN A 74 7.05 -10.43 -6.32
N ILE A 75 7.52 -9.32 -5.75
CA ILE A 75 6.85 -8.03 -5.85
C ILE A 75 7.68 -7.14 -6.78
N PRO A 76 7.16 -6.76 -7.96
CA PRO A 76 7.86 -5.80 -8.82
C PRO A 76 7.91 -4.42 -8.16
N CYS A 77 9.10 -3.82 -8.14
CA CYS A 77 9.28 -2.46 -7.65
C CYS A 77 8.90 -1.47 -8.76
N ASN A 78 7.96 -0.58 -8.46
CA ASN A 78 7.73 0.60 -9.30
C ASN A 78 8.84 1.66 -9.09
N LYS A 79 8.80 2.73 -9.89
CA LYS A 79 9.78 3.83 -9.80
C LYS A 79 9.91 4.39 -8.39
N GLN A 80 8.78 4.64 -7.72
CA GLN A 80 8.76 5.21 -6.38
C GLN A 80 9.45 4.29 -5.35
N MET A 81 9.25 2.97 -5.45
CA MET A 81 9.94 2.00 -4.59
C MET A 81 11.45 1.99 -4.85
N ILE A 82 11.86 2.09 -6.12
CA ILE A 82 13.28 2.15 -6.49
C ILE A 82 13.94 3.40 -5.90
N ASP A 83 13.28 4.56 -6.03
CA ASP A 83 13.76 5.83 -5.47
C ASP A 83 13.91 5.74 -3.94
N LEU A 84 12.94 5.11 -3.25
CA LEU A 84 13.02 4.86 -1.81
C LEU A 84 14.20 3.92 -1.46
N LEU A 85 14.40 2.83 -2.19
CA LEU A 85 15.54 1.92 -1.97
C LEU A 85 16.88 2.63 -2.12
N GLN A 86 17.01 3.50 -3.13
CA GLN A 86 18.22 4.28 -3.35
C GLN A 86 18.49 5.23 -2.17
N SER A 87 17.47 5.95 -1.70
CA SER A 87 17.59 6.85 -0.53
C SER A 87 18.00 6.10 0.75
N LEU A 88 17.44 4.90 0.95
CA LEU A 88 17.73 4.05 2.10
C LEU A 88 19.15 3.48 2.03
N LYS A 89 19.62 3.12 0.83
CA LYS A 89 20.97 2.57 0.63
C LYS A 89 22.06 3.60 0.89
N VAL A 90 21.83 4.86 0.51
CA VAL A 90 22.76 5.98 0.81
C VAL A 90 22.88 6.21 2.31
N SER A 91 21.78 6.03 3.05
CA SER A 91 21.73 6.21 4.51
C SER A 91 22.15 4.96 5.30
N ALA A 92 22.32 3.81 4.64
CA ALA A 92 22.64 2.54 5.30
C ALA A 92 24.14 2.44 5.60
N GLY A 93 24.47 2.10 6.85
CA GLY A 93 25.85 1.73 7.23
C GLY A 93 26.27 0.39 6.62
N LYS A 94 27.59 0.16 6.48
CA LYS A 94 28.18 -1.01 5.80
C LYS A 94 27.74 -2.39 6.33
N GLU A 95 27.21 -2.49 7.54
CA GLU A 95 26.84 -3.76 8.20
C GLU A 95 25.32 -4.00 8.28
N GLN A 96 24.52 -3.23 7.55
CA GLN A 96 23.07 -3.33 7.66
C GLN A 96 22.48 -4.38 6.71
N ASN A 97 21.99 -5.50 7.26
CA ASN A 97 21.31 -6.54 6.47
C ASN A 97 19.84 -6.21 6.17
N LYS A 98 19.09 -5.66 7.14
CA LYS A 98 17.66 -5.33 6.99
C LYS A 98 17.44 -3.97 6.33
N ILE A 99 16.45 -3.87 5.45
CA ILE A 99 16.09 -2.59 4.81
C ILE A 99 15.47 -1.63 5.84
N PHE A 100 14.56 -2.12 6.69
CA PHE A 100 13.87 -1.31 7.72
C PHE A 100 14.25 -1.76 9.14
N ARG A 101 14.68 -0.83 9.99
CA ARG A 101 15.09 -1.09 11.39
C ARG A 101 14.01 -0.69 12.39
N PHE A 102 12.81 -1.22 12.20
CA PHE A 102 11.72 -1.01 13.13
C PHE A 102 11.39 -2.27 13.92
N SER A 103 11.06 -2.11 15.20
CA SER A 103 10.37 -3.16 15.96
C SER A 103 8.85 -3.00 15.81
N PRO A 104 8.04 -4.06 15.97
CA PRO A 104 6.59 -3.94 15.99
C PRO A 104 6.09 -2.91 17.03
N LYS A 105 6.75 -2.84 18.19
CA LYS A 105 6.45 -1.87 19.25
C LYS A 105 6.77 -0.44 18.82
N THR A 106 7.91 -0.23 18.14
CA THR A 106 8.29 1.09 17.61
C THR A 106 7.28 1.57 16.58
N ILE A 107 6.86 0.69 15.67
CA ILE A 107 5.83 1.00 14.66
C ILE A 107 4.53 1.42 15.32
N GLN A 108 4.08 0.69 16.34
CA GLN A 108 2.86 1.02 17.06
C GLN A 108 2.97 2.39 17.73
N ARG A 109 4.08 2.66 18.42
CA ARG A 109 4.33 3.98 19.02
C ARG A 109 4.31 5.11 17.98
N ARG A 110 4.96 4.91 16.83
CA ARG A 110 5.02 5.92 15.77
C ARG A 110 3.66 6.18 15.14
N ILE A 111 2.84 5.15 14.88
CA ILE A 111 1.49 5.40 14.35
C ILE A 111 0.62 6.13 15.37
N ASP A 112 0.79 5.86 16.67
CA ASP A 112 0.06 6.56 17.72
C ASP A 112 0.51 8.04 17.85
N GLU A 113 1.80 8.33 17.63
CA GLU A 113 2.30 9.70 17.51
C GLU A 113 1.72 10.42 16.29
N VAL A 114 1.70 9.77 15.13
CA VAL A 114 1.11 10.32 13.89
C VAL A 114 -0.37 10.67 14.10
N ARG A 115 -1.15 9.77 14.70
CA ARG A 115 -2.57 10.00 15.01
C ARG A 115 -2.79 11.25 15.88
N LYS A 116 -1.90 11.48 16.86
CA LYS A 116 -1.96 12.66 17.73
C LYS A 116 -1.66 13.95 16.96
N ILE A 117 -0.69 13.93 16.04
CA ILE A 117 -0.29 15.11 15.26
C ILE A 117 -1.36 15.47 14.23
N CYS A 118 -1.88 14.49 13.47
CA CYS A 118 -2.86 14.76 12.41
C CYS A 118 -4.30 14.89 12.90
N GLY A 119 -4.59 14.54 14.16
CA GLY A 119 -5.94 14.58 14.72
C GLY A 119 -6.87 13.50 14.17
N VAL A 120 -6.34 12.44 13.55
CA VAL A 120 -7.14 11.36 12.93
C VAL A 120 -6.90 10.04 13.71
N PRO A 121 -7.74 9.69 14.69
CA PRO A 121 -7.42 8.63 15.66
C PRO A 121 -7.55 7.20 15.12
N ASP A 122 -8.33 6.97 14.06
CA ASP A 122 -8.66 5.62 13.58
C ASP A 122 -7.89 5.21 12.29
N ILE A 123 -6.70 5.78 12.10
CA ILE A 123 -5.75 5.34 11.06
C ILE A 123 -5.07 4.06 11.49
N ARG A 124 -5.11 3.01 10.67
CA ARG A 124 -4.35 1.77 10.91
C ARG A 124 -3.32 1.57 9.81
N LEU A 125 -2.14 1.04 10.16
CA LEU A 125 -1.12 0.72 9.16
C LEU A 125 -1.57 -0.34 8.16
N HIS A 126 -2.52 -1.20 8.55
CA HIS A 126 -3.12 -2.16 7.62
C HIS A 126 -3.90 -1.47 6.49
N ASP A 127 -4.43 -0.27 6.74
CA ASP A 127 -5.19 0.50 5.74
C ASP A 127 -4.31 0.93 4.56
N LEU A 128 -2.98 1.03 4.73
CA LEU A 128 -2.07 1.34 3.62
C LEU A 128 -2.10 0.24 2.54
N ARG A 129 -2.22 -1.03 2.96
CA ARG A 129 -2.39 -2.16 2.04
C ARG A 129 -3.73 -2.05 1.31
N THR A 130 -4.79 -1.78 2.06
CA THR A 130 -6.14 -1.57 1.55
C THR A 130 -6.21 -0.44 0.54
N LEU A 131 -5.52 0.67 0.83
CA LEU A 131 -5.43 1.84 -0.01
C LEU A 131 -4.71 1.51 -1.32
N ASN A 132 -3.62 0.74 -1.26
CA ASN A 132 -2.93 0.27 -2.47
C ASN A 132 -3.86 -0.60 -3.34
N ILE A 133 -4.51 -1.61 -2.75
CA ILE A 133 -5.45 -2.48 -3.45
C ILE A 133 -6.53 -1.65 -4.14
N THR A 134 -7.16 -0.75 -3.40
CA THR A 134 -8.25 0.08 -3.93
C THR A 134 -7.76 1.02 -5.02
N SER A 135 -6.62 1.70 -4.82
CA SER A 135 -6.02 2.58 -5.83
C SER A 135 -5.65 1.84 -7.11
N SER A 136 -5.18 0.59 -7.00
CA SER A 136 -4.85 -0.26 -8.13
C SER A 136 -6.09 -0.66 -8.91
N LEU A 137 -7.17 -1.06 -8.22
CA LEU A 137 -8.45 -1.39 -8.85
C LEU A 137 -9.06 -0.18 -9.57
N ILE A 138 -9.04 1.00 -8.94
CA ILE A 138 -9.50 2.26 -9.56
C ILE A 138 -8.65 2.60 -10.79
N SER A 139 -7.35 2.29 -10.77
CA SER A 139 -6.44 2.50 -11.90
C SER A 139 -6.59 1.46 -13.02
N GLY A 140 -7.56 0.53 -12.91
CA GLY A 140 -7.84 -0.47 -13.94
C GLY A 140 -6.97 -1.73 -13.87
N VAL A 141 -6.23 -1.96 -12.77
CA VAL A 141 -5.45 -3.19 -12.59
C VAL A 141 -6.38 -4.38 -12.39
N ASP A 142 -6.20 -5.42 -13.21
CA ASP A 142 -6.98 -6.65 -13.11
C ASP A 142 -6.80 -7.33 -11.72
N PRO A 143 -7.90 -7.77 -11.07
CA PRO A 143 -7.84 -8.43 -9.76
C PRO A 143 -6.90 -9.65 -9.68
N LYS A 144 -6.74 -10.43 -10.76
CA LYS A 144 -5.81 -11.58 -10.77
C LYS A 144 -4.37 -11.11 -10.72
N THR A 145 -4.03 -10.08 -11.49
CA THR A 145 -2.71 -9.43 -11.44
C THR A 145 -2.42 -8.90 -10.04
N LEU A 146 -3.40 -8.23 -9.42
CA LEU A 146 -3.26 -7.69 -8.07
C LEU A 146 -3.05 -8.80 -7.03
N THR A 147 -3.76 -9.92 -7.17
CA THR A 147 -3.60 -11.10 -6.30
C THR A 147 -2.18 -11.67 -6.36
N GLY A 148 -1.53 -11.64 -7.52
CA GLY A 148 -0.13 -12.05 -7.68
C GLY A 148 0.86 -11.18 -6.88
N ILE A 149 0.55 -9.89 -6.73
CA ILE A 149 1.39 -8.91 -6.00
C ILE A 149 1.12 -9.01 -4.48
N THR A 150 -0.14 -8.96 -4.08
CA THR A 150 -0.54 -8.92 -2.67
C THR A 150 -0.41 -10.30 -2.01
N GLY A 151 -0.66 -11.38 -2.74
CA GLY A 151 -0.74 -12.75 -2.26
C GLY A 151 -2.17 -13.27 -2.12
N HIS A 152 -2.34 -14.60 -2.17
CA HIS A 152 -3.65 -15.26 -2.28
C HIS A 152 -4.56 -15.11 -1.05
N ALA A 153 -3.99 -14.92 0.14
CA ALA A 153 -4.78 -14.75 1.37
C ALA A 153 -5.65 -13.48 1.37
N ASP A 154 -5.43 -12.56 0.42
CA ASP A 154 -6.17 -11.31 0.29
C ASP A 154 -7.23 -11.35 -0.82
N LEU A 155 -7.50 -12.51 -1.44
CA LEU A 155 -8.47 -12.61 -2.54
C LEU A 155 -9.88 -12.14 -2.12
N GLN A 156 -10.33 -12.52 -0.93
CA GLN A 156 -11.62 -12.07 -0.40
C GLN A 156 -11.66 -10.55 -0.19
N MET A 157 -10.55 -9.96 0.24
CA MET A 157 -10.41 -8.51 0.38
C MET A 157 -10.50 -7.84 -0.98
N ILE A 158 -9.70 -8.29 -1.96
CA ILE A 158 -9.71 -7.76 -3.32
C ILE A 158 -11.12 -7.83 -3.93
N GLN A 159 -11.82 -8.97 -3.80
CA GLN A 159 -13.19 -9.14 -4.30
C GLN A 159 -14.18 -8.16 -3.66
N LYS A 160 -14.10 -7.99 -2.32
CA LYS A 160 -14.94 -7.03 -1.60
C LYS A 160 -14.71 -5.60 -2.09
N HIS A 161 -13.44 -5.21 -2.27
CA HIS A 161 -13.07 -3.87 -2.76
C HIS A 161 -13.45 -3.65 -4.22
N TYR A 162 -13.24 -4.65 -5.06
CA TYR A 162 -13.62 -4.62 -6.47
C TYR A 162 -15.12 -4.39 -6.64
N SER A 163 -15.95 -5.09 -5.86
CA SER A 163 -17.40 -4.93 -5.91
C SER A 163 -17.84 -3.50 -5.57
N VAL A 164 -17.20 -2.85 -4.60
CA VAL A 164 -17.48 -1.46 -4.24
C VAL A 164 -17.06 -0.49 -5.35
N VAL A 165 -15.85 -0.64 -5.88
CA VAL A 165 -15.34 0.23 -6.97
C VAL A 165 -16.19 0.08 -8.23
N VAL A 166 -16.54 -1.16 -8.60
CA VAL A 166 -17.41 -1.43 -9.75
C VAL A 166 -18.79 -0.84 -9.53
N ASN A 167 -19.38 -0.99 -8.33
CA ASN A 167 -20.68 -0.39 -8.03
C ASN A 167 -20.65 1.15 -8.13
N GLU A 168 -19.59 1.81 -7.64
CA GLU A 168 -19.45 3.26 -7.81
C GLU A 168 -19.30 3.68 -9.29
N GLU A 169 -18.52 2.95 -10.08
CA GLU A 169 -18.38 3.18 -11.53
C GLU A 169 -19.70 2.94 -12.27
N LEU A 170 -20.44 1.88 -11.92
CA LEU A 170 -21.75 1.56 -12.49
C LEU A 170 -22.77 2.64 -12.19
N VAL A 171 -22.82 3.16 -10.96
CA VAL A 171 -23.69 4.29 -10.58
C VAL A 171 -23.33 5.52 -11.41
N LYS A 172 -22.05 5.91 -11.47
CA LYS A 172 -21.61 7.06 -12.29
C LYS A 172 -21.86 6.87 -13.79
N ALA A 173 -21.78 5.64 -14.31
CA ALA A 173 -22.09 5.33 -15.70
C ALA A 173 -23.60 5.38 -15.97
N SER A 174 -24.41 4.90 -15.02
CA SER A 174 -25.87 5.00 -15.04
C SER A 174 -26.31 6.46 -15.02
N ASP A 175 -25.75 7.28 -14.12
CA ASP A 175 -26.03 8.72 -14.02
C ASP A 175 -25.66 9.46 -15.31
N ARG A 176 -24.49 9.16 -15.89
CA ARG A 176 -24.08 9.72 -17.20
C ARG A 176 -25.04 9.35 -18.32
N SER A 177 -25.51 8.11 -18.34
CA SER A 177 -26.46 7.63 -19.34
C SER A 177 -27.83 8.30 -19.18
N GLY A 178 -28.31 8.46 -17.93
CA GLY A 178 -29.53 9.18 -17.61
C GLY A 178 -29.47 10.65 -18.03
N ASN A 179 -28.39 11.36 -17.66
CA ASN A 179 -28.18 12.76 -18.02
C ASN A 179 -28.10 12.97 -19.54
N TYR A 180 -27.48 12.03 -20.27
CA TYR A 180 -27.43 12.07 -21.73
C TYR A 180 -28.82 11.92 -22.35
N ILE A 181 -29.64 11.00 -21.85
CA ILE A 181 -31.02 10.83 -22.31
C ILE A 181 -31.87 12.06 -21.96
N GLU A 182 -31.75 12.65 -20.76
CA GLU A 182 -32.43 13.91 -20.41
C GLU A 182 -32.03 15.07 -21.32
N SER A 183 -30.76 15.14 -21.72
CA SER A 183 -30.27 16.16 -22.66
C SER A 183 -30.80 16.00 -24.09
N ILE A 184 -31.29 14.81 -24.46
CA ILE A 184 -31.95 14.54 -25.75
C ILE A 184 -33.46 14.78 -25.66
N LEU A 185 -34.06 14.61 -24.47
CA LEU A 185 -35.49 14.77 -24.22
C LEU A 185 -35.90 16.22 -23.92
N THR A 186 -34.93 17.14 -23.80
CA THR A 186 -35.12 18.59 -23.66
C THR A 186 -34.91 19.27 -25.00
#